data_AF-C3NBF5-F1
#
_entry.id   AF-C3NBF5-F1
#
_cell.length_a   1.000
_cell.length_b   1.000
_cell.length_c   1.000
_cell.angle_alpha   90.00
_cell.angle_beta   90.00
_cell.angle_gamma   90.00
#
_symmetry.space_group_name_H-M   'P 1'
#
loop_
_entity.id
_entity.type
_entity.pdbx_description
1 polymer ?
#
loop_
_entity_poly.entity_id
_entity_poly.type
_entity_poly.pdbx_seq_one_letter_code
_entity_poly.pdbx_strand_id
1 'polypeptide(L)'
;MLSLTTVHKLRGEGKIRGSFTGIHSFHQKARRILEDFARKVGKWVVDVAKRMGVNVIKLERLKNLIKSVDRLPREFRDKLYLMQYHRLQYWISWQARKHGMVIEFINPSYSSVSCPKCGQKMKEVSHRWFKCSCGYENDRDVIAITNLNGRGSLTLSTAPQMRDVNPNR
;
A
#
# COMPACT_ATOMS: atom_id res chain seq x y z
N MET A 1 -36.15 61.05 -30.72
CA MET A 1 -35.08 60.13 -30.27
C MET A 1 -35.35 59.84 -28.80
N LEU A 2 -36.21 58.88 -28.43
CA LEU A 2 -36.00 57.42 -28.36
C LEU A 2 -34.70 56.99 -27.66
N SER A 3 -34.87 56.26 -26.55
CA SER A 3 -34.01 55.18 -26.02
C SER A 3 -32.64 55.57 -25.41
N LEU A 4 -32.08 54.93 -24.38
CA LEU A 4 -32.33 53.64 -23.72
C LEU A 4 -31.61 53.59 -22.37
N THR A 5 -32.16 52.79 -21.47
CA THR A 5 -31.69 52.27 -20.19
C THR A 5 -30.26 51.70 -20.22
N THR A 6 -29.52 51.77 -19.11
CA THR A 6 -28.63 50.66 -18.69
C THR A 6 -28.55 50.60 -17.17
N VAL A 7 -29.05 49.49 -16.63
CA VAL A 7 -28.94 49.06 -15.24
C VAL A 7 -27.79 48.06 -15.13
N HIS A 8 -27.16 48.03 -13.95
CA HIS A 8 -26.36 46.95 -13.35
C HIS A 8 -24.89 46.76 -13.74
N LYS A 9 -24.02 46.93 -12.74
CA LYS A 9 -23.04 45.90 -12.38
C LYS A 9 -22.73 45.94 -10.88
N LEU A 10 -23.45 45.15 -10.07
CA LEU A 10 -22.99 44.76 -8.74
C LEU A 10 -21.93 43.67 -8.93
N ARG A 11 -20.66 43.97 -8.64
CA ARG A 11 -19.64 42.95 -8.34
C ARG A 11 -19.43 42.95 -6.83
N GLY A 12 -20.12 42.05 -6.14
CA GLY A 12 -19.81 41.70 -4.77
C GLY A 12 -18.51 40.92 -4.72
N GLU A 13 -17.43 41.54 -4.23
CA GLU A 13 -16.21 40.85 -3.82
C GLU A 13 -16.42 40.27 -2.41
N GLY A 14 -17.05 39.09 -2.36
CA GLY A 14 -17.17 38.30 -1.14
C GLY A 14 -15.89 37.52 -0.86
N LYS A 15 -14.98 38.11 -0.09
CA LYS A 15 -13.74 37.49 0.40
C LYS A 15 -14.07 36.39 1.42
N ILE A 16 -14.07 35.11 1.01
CA ILE A 16 -14.20 33.95 1.91
C ILE A 16 -12.90 33.78 2.72
N ARG A 17 -12.73 34.58 3.77
CA ARG A 17 -11.70 34.40 4.80
C ARG A 17 -12.34 33.74 6.01
N GLY A 18 -12.43 32.41 6.02
CA GLY A 18 -12.89 31.69 7.20
C GLY A 18 -13.25 30.23 6.97
N SER A 19 -12.28 29.36 6.67
CA SER A 19 -12.40 27.90 6.92
C SER A 19 -11.08 27.10 6.75
N PHE A 20 -9.89 27.72 6.88
CA PHE A 20 -8.64 26.99 6.60
C PHE A 20 -8.09 26.20 7.81
N THR A 21 -8.39 26.63 9.04
CA THR A 21 -7.87 26.01 10.27
C THR A 21 -8.50 24.65 10.59
N GLY A 22 -9.81 24.50 10.36
CA GLY A 22 -10.52 23.23 10.58
C GLY A 22 -10.16 22.14 9.58
N ILE A 23 -9.91 22.51 8.32
CA ILE A 23 -9.44 21.58 7.28
C ILE A 23 -8.04 21.08 7.64
N HIS A 24 -7.14 21.97 8.05
CA HIS A 24 -5.78 21.61 8.45
C HIS A 24 -5.74 20.67 9.67
N SER A 25 -6.53 20.94 10.71
CA SER A 25 -6.59 20.07 11.89
C SER A 25 -7.17 18.68 11.59
N PHE A 26 -8.16 18.58 10.69
CA PHE A 26 -8.70 17.31 10.21
C PHE A 26 -7.64 16.48 9.47
N HIS A 27 -6.91 17.09 8.53
CA HIS A 27 -5.82 16.41 7.81
C HIS A 27 -4.71 15.94 8.76
N GLN A 28 -4.35 16.74 9.77
CA GLN A 28 -3.38 16.33 10.78
C GLN A 28 -3.88 15.14 11.60
N LYS A 29 -5.15 15.13 12.02
CA LYS A 29 -5.75 14.02 12.76
C LYS A 29 -5.76 12.75 11.92
N ALA A 30 -6.20 12.82 10.67
CA ALA A 30 -6.15 11.70 9.73
C ALA A 30 -4.71 11.18 9.57
N ARG A 31 -3.73 12.08 9.39
CA ARG A 31 -2.31 11.72 9.27
C ARG A 31 -1.82 10.94 10.50
N ARG A 32 -2.16 11.39 11.72
CA ARG A 32 -1.79 10.71 12.97
C ARG A 32 -2.42 9.32 13.09
N ILE A 33 -3.71 9.19 12.74
CA ILE A 33 -4.41 7.88 12.76
C ILE A 33 -3.73 6.90 11.79
N LEU A 34 -3.47 7.34 10.55
CA LEU A 34 -2.78 6.53 9.54
C LEU A 34 -1.37 6.13 9.96
N GLU A 35 -0.65 7.03 10.63
CA GLU A 35 0.69 6.74 11.15
C GLU A 35 0.67 5.74 12.31
N ASP A 36 -0.24 5.92 13.28
CA ASP A 36 -0.43 4.97 14.38
C ASP A 36 -0.83 3.58 13.87
N PHE A 37 -1.76 3.51 12.91
CA PHE A 37 -2.13 2.28 12.24
C PHE A 37 -0.91 1.60 11.58
N ALA A 38 -0.13 2.33 10.78
CA ALA A 38 1.04 1.78 10.12
C ALA A 38 2.10 1.28 11.12
N ARG A 39 2.29 1.96 12.25
CA ARG A 39 3.16 1.52 13.34
C ARG A 39 2.70 0.20 13.96
N LYS A 40 1.41 0.09 14.27
CA LYS A 40 0.80 -1.11 14.84
C LYS A 40 0.90 -2.30 13.89
N VAL A 41 0.60 -2.11 12.61
CA VAL A 41 0.76 -3.16 11.60
C VAL A 41 2.22 -3.55 11.43
N GLY A 42 3.14 -2.58 11.37
CA GLY A 42 4.58 -2.85 11.29
C GLY A 42 5.08 -3.73 12.44
N LYS A 43 4.67 -3.42 13.67
CA LYS A 43 4.98 -4.23 14.85
C LYS A 43 4.38 -5.65 14.71
N TRP A 44 3.10 -5.73 14.37
CA TRP A 44 2.38 -7.00 14.25
C TRP A 44 3.01 -7.93 13.21
N VAL A 45 3.40 -7.41 12.03
CA VAL A 45 4.07 -8.20 10.97
C VAL A 45 5.37 -8.81 11.49
N VAL A 46 6.18 -8.04 12.21
CA VAL A 46 7.45 -8.53 12.77
C VAL A 46 7.21 -9.53 13.89
N ASP A 47 6.21 -9.31 14.74
CA ASP A 47 5.86 -10.26 15.81
C ASP A 47 5.36 -11.60 15.25
N VAL A 48 4.62 -11.59 14.14
CA VAL A 48 4.25 -12.80 13.40
C VAL A 48 5.50 -13.48 12.82
N ALA A 49 6.37 -12.74 12.13
CA ALA A 49 7.58 -13.28 11.52
C ALA A 49 8.50 -13.95 12.56
N LYS A 50 8.68 -13.33 13.74
CA LYS A 50 9.44 -13.91 14.85
C LYS A 50 8.84 -15.22 15.36
N ARG A 51 7.52 -15.27 15.56
CA ARG A 51 6.83 -16.49 16.00
C ARG A 51 6.98 -17.64 15.00
N MET A 52 7.06 -17.31 13.72
CA MET A 52 7.28 -18.28 12.66
C MET A 52 8.76 -18.63 12.43
N GLY A 53 9.70 -18.01 13.16
CA GLY A 53 11.14 -18.21 12.96
C GLY A 53 11.67 -17.68 11.62
N VAL A 54 10.93 -16.77 10.98
CA VAL A 54 11.28 -16.20 9.67
C VAL A 54 12.12 -14.94 9.86
N ASN A 55 13.20 -14.81 9.09
CA ASN A 55 14.14 -13.69 9.13
C ASN A 55 14.09 -12.79 7.89
N VAL A 56 13.36 -13.19 6.84
CA VAL A 56 13.17 -12.41 5.61
C VAL A 56 11.69 -12.04 5.45
N ILE A 57 11.40 -10.75 5.30
CA ILE A 57 10.07 -10.24 4.97
C ILE A 57 10.08 -9.69 3.54
N LYS A 58 9.21 -10.24 2.70
CA LYS A 58 9.04 -9.79 1.31
C LYS A 58 7.93 -8.73 1.23
N LEU A 59 8.22 -7.60 0.59
CA LEU A 59 7.28 -6.52 0.34
C LEU A 59 7.17 -6.23 -1.16
N GLU A 60 5.98 -5.92 -1.64
CA GLU A 60 5.80 -5.61 -3.06
C GLU A 60 6.40 -4.25 -3.45
N ARG A 61 7.03 -4.17 -4.60
CA ARG A 61 7.57 -2.93 -5.15
C ARG A 61 6.48 -2.13 -5.87
N LEU A 62 5.74 -1.32 -5.13
CA LEU A 62 4.62 -0.52 -5.67
C LEU A 62 5.02 0.83 -6.30
N LYS A 63 6.24 0.94 -6.88
CA LYS A 63 6.77 2.20 -7.44
C LYS A 63 5.86 2.87 -8.48
N ASN A 64 5.07 2.10 -9.22
CA ASN A 64 4.20 2.61 -10.28
C ASN A 64 2.73 2.70 -9.87
N LEU A 65 2.35 2.34 -8.64
CA LEU A 65 0.97 2.39 -8.20
C LEU A 65 0.40 3.81 -8.33
N ILE A 66 1.17 4.81 -7.87
CA ILE A 66 0.77 6.23 -7.91
C ILE A 66 0.54 6.73 -9.34
N LYS A 67 1.31 6.23 -10.33
CA LYS A 67 1.15 6.65 -11.75
C LYS A 67 -0.15 6.15 -12.37
N SER A 68 -0.70 5.04 -11.86
CA SER A 68 -2.00 4.52 -12.29
C SER A 68 -3.19 5.10 -11.51
N VAL A 69 -2.95 5.86 -10.44
CA VAL A 69 -4.02 6.39 -9.56
C VAL A 69 -4.91 7.39 -10.29
N ASP A 70 -4.37 8.15 -11.25
CA ASP A 70 -5.15 9.15 -11.99
C ASP A 70 -6.23 8.55 -12.89
N ARG A 71 -6.14 7.24 -13.19
CA ARG A 71 -7.16 6.50 -13.95
C ARG A 71 -8.26 5.92 -13.06
N LEU A 72 -8.15 6.05 -11.74
CA LEU A 72 -9.11 5.50 -10.79
C LEU A 72 -10.22 6.52 -10.47
N PRO A 73 -11.42 6.05 -10.09
CA PRO A 73 -12.47 6.93 -9.58
C PRO A 73 -11.98 7.76 -8.39
N ARG A 74 -12.46 9.01 -8.28
CA ARG A 74 -12.02 9.98 -7.28
C ARG A 74 -12.00 9.42 -5.86
N GLU A 75 -13.02 8.67 -5.46
CA GLU A 75 -13.11 8.07 -4.13
C GLU A 75 -11.99 7.05 -3.85
N PHE A 76 -11.66 6.21 -4.84
CA PHE A 76 -10.58 5.23 -4.72
C PHE A 76 -9.22 5.92 -4.71
N ARG A 77 -9.07 6.95 -5.55
CA ARG A 77 -7.88 7.81 -5.61
C ARG A 77 -7.59 8.46 -4.26
N ASP A 78 -8.59 9.07 -3.64
CA ASP A 78 -8.45 9.72 -2.32
C ASP A 78 -8.08 8.71 -1.23
N LYS A 79 -8.71 7.52 -1.22
CA LYS A 79 -8.36 6.43 -0.30
C LYS A 79 -6.91 5.96 -0.46
N LEU A 80 -6.44 5.79 -1.69
CA LEU A 80 -5.05 5.38 -1.96
C LEU A 80 -4.04 6.45 -1.53
N TYR A 81 -4.33 7.73 -1.78
CA TYR A 81 -3.49 8.84 -1.30
C TYR A 81 -3.49 8.97 0.22
N LEU A 82 -4.62 8.72 0.87
CA LEU A 82 -4.73 8.75 2.33
C LEU A 82 -3.99 7.58 2.96
N MET A 83 -4.19 6.35 2.47
CA MET A 83 -3.55 5.15 3.01
C MET A 83 -2.03 5.16 2.91
N GLN A 84 -1.45 5.91 1.95
CA GLN A 84 0.00 6.04 1.71
C GLN A 84 0.72 4.70 1.90
N TYR A 85 0.54 3.75 0.99
CA TYR A 85 1.17 2.42 1.08
C TYR A 85 2.67 2.46 1.41
N HIS A 86 3.39 3.46 0.91
CA HIS A 86 4.80 3.73 1.27
C HIS A 86 5.03 3.90 2.78
N ARG A 87 4.10 4.50 3.50
CA ARG A 87 4.15 4.65 4.97
C ARG A 87 4.06 3.30 5.67
N LEU A 88 3.18 2.42 5.20
CA LEU A 88 3.07 1.06 5.73
C LEU A 88 4.36 0.28 5.50
N GLN A 89 4.88 0.32 4.27
CA GLN A 89 6.16 -0.31 3.93
C GLN A 89 7.31 0.25 4.76
N TYR A 90 7.34 1.56 4.98
CA TYR A 90 8.34 2.22 5.81
C TYR A 90 8.30 1.67 7.25
N TRP A 91 7.13 1.63 7.88
CA TRP A 91 7.03 1.15 9.27
C TRP A 91 7.31 -0.34 9.41
N ILE A 92 6.88 -1.18 8.46
CA ILE A 92 7.27 -2.59 8.43
C ILE A 92 8.79 -2.72 8.29
N SER A 93 9.40 -2.00 7.34
CA SER A 93 10.83 -2.06 7.10
C SER A 93 11.63 -1.56 8.31
N TRP A 94 11.16 -0.50 8.96
CA TRP A 94 11.78 0.07 10.15
C TRP A 94 11.75 -0.94 11.30
N GLN A 95 10.59 -1.56 11.58
CA GLN A 95 10.45 -2.57 12.64
C GLN A 95 11.30 -3.82 12.34
N ALA A 96 11.29 -4.27 11.09
CA ALA A 96 12.07 -5.43 10.66
C ALA A 96 13.57 -5.20 10.86
N ARG A 97 14.09 -4.06 10.39
CA ARG A 97 15.50 -3.67 10.58
C ARG A 97 15.88 -3.53 12.04
N LYS A 98 15.00 -2.97 12.88
CA LYS A 98 15.18 -2.89 14.34
C LYS A 98 15.38 -4.28 14.97
N HIS A 99 14.79 -5.33 14.38
CA HIS A 99 14.87 -6.70 14.86
C HIS A 99 15.79 -7.60 14.01
N GLY A 100 16.71 -7.02 13.23
CA GLY A 100 17.69 -7.78 12.46
C GLY A 100 17.13 -8.59 11.30
N MET A 101 15.89 -8.30 10.87
CA MET A 101 15.26 -8.97 9.73
C MET A 101 15.64 -8.31 8.42
N VAL A 102 15.75 -9.12 7.37
CA VAL A 102 16.00 -8.68 5.99
C VAL A 102 14.68 -8.32 5.32
N ILE A 103 14.64 -7.18 4.63
CA ILE A 103 13.51 -6.80 3.77
C ILE A 103 13.89 -7.00 2.31
N GLU A 104 13.06 -7.71 1.57
CA GLU A 104 13.21 -7.87 0.13
C GLU A 104 12.03 -7.24 -0.62
N PHE A 105 12.33 -6.33 -1.54
CA PHE A 105 11.31 -5.69 -2.38
C PHE A 105 11.13 -6.43 -3.71
N ILE A 106 10.04 -7.16 -3.84
CA ILE A 106 9.72 -8.02 -5.00
C ILE A 106 8.80 -7.33 -6.01
N ASN A 107 8.97 -7.61 -7.29
CA ASN A 107 8.08 -7.09 -8.32
C ASN A 107 6.73 -7.86 -8.26
N PRO A 108 5.57 -7.20 -8.08
CA PRO A 108 4.28 -7.88 -8.03
C PRO A 108 3.67 -8.17 -9.40
N SER A 109 4.23 -7.67 -10.51
CA SER A 109 3.62 -7.81 -11.84
C SER A 109 3.25 -9.25 -12.17
N TYR A 110 2.01 -9.46 -12.63
CA TYR A 110 1.46 -10.77 -13.00
C TYR A 110 1.37 -11.81 -11.87
N SER A 111 1.75 -11.48 -10.63
CA SER A 111 1.72 -12.44 -9.51
C SER A 111 0.34 -13.00 -9.24
N SER A 112 -0.72 -12.23 -9.46
CA SER A 112 -2.10 -12.61 -9.18
C SER A 112 -2.83 -13.28 -10.36
N VAL A 113 -2.18 -13.41 -11.52
CA VAL A 113 -2.80 -13.92 -12.75
C VAL A 113 -1.96 -14.97 -13.48
N SER A 114 -0.75 -15.26 -13.02
CA SER A 114 0.09 -16.34 -13.54
C SER A 114 -0.14 -17.62 -12.74
N CYS A 115 -0.29 -18.75 -13.42
CA CYS A 115 -0.44 -20.04 -12.76
C CYS A 115 0.85 -20.43 -12.01
N PRO A 116 0.81 -20.69 -10.70
CA PRO A 116 1.99 -21.12 -9.96
C PRO A 116 2.54 -22.48 -10.42
N LYS A 117 1.71 -23.33 -11.06
CA LYS A 117 2.12 -24.65 -11.55
C LYS A 117 2.80 -24.63 -12.91
N CYS A 118 2.24 -23.90 -13.88
CA CYS A 118 2.69 -23.96 -15.28
C CYS A 118 3.08 -22.61 -15.88
N GLY A 119 2.99 -21.51 -15.12
CA GLY A 119 3.33 -20.15 -15.57
C GLY A 119 2.32 -19.50 -16.54
N GLN A 120 1.38 -20.25 -17.10
CA GLN A 120 0.38 -19.71 -18.05
C GLN A 120 -0.57 -18.71 -17.37
N LYS A 121 -1.08 -17.76 -18.16
CA LYS A 121 -2.08 -16.79 -17.68
C LYS A 121 -3.38 -17.50 -17.31
N MET A 122 -3.87 -17.25 -16.10
CA MET A 122 -5.13 -17.78 -15.58
C MET A 122 -6.31 -16.89 -16.00
N LYS A 123 -7.50 -17.49 -16.05
CA LYS A 123 -8.76 -16.80 -16.32
C LYS A 123 -9.56 -16.67 -15.04
N GLU A 124 -10.16 -15.51 -14.80
CA GLU A 124 -11.09 -15.32 -13.70
C GLU A 124 -12.42 -16.01 -14.04
N VAL A 125 -12.89 -16.89 -13.17
CA VAL A 125 -14.14 -17.66 -13.36
C VAL A 125 -15.24 -17.23 -12.41
N SER A 126 -14.89 -16.63 -11.27
CA SER A 126 -15.80 -15.93 -10.36
C SER A 126 -15.03 -14.79 -9.67
N HIS A 127 -15.72 -13.96 -8.88
CA HIS A 127 -15.08 -12.86 -8.18
C HIS A 127 -13.88 -13.34 -7.33
N ARG A 128 -12.67 -12.92 -7.74
CA ARG A 128 -11.37 -13.31 -7.14
C ARG A 128 -10.95 -14.76 -7.34
N TRP A 129 -11.73 -15.60 -8.02
CA TRP A 129 -11.39 -17.00 -8.24
C TRP A 129 -10.85 -17.23 -9.66
N PHE A 130 -9.67 -17.84 -9.78
CA PHE A 130 -8.97 -18.00 -11.04
C PHE A 130 -8.73 -19.47 -11.37
N LYS A 131 -8.89 -19.82 -12.64
CA LYS A 131 -8.65 -21.16 -13.18
C LYS A 131 -7.65 -21.14 -14.33
N CYS A 132 -6.77 -22.15 -14.34
CA CYS A 132 -5.80 -22.38 -15.40
C CYS A 132 -6.20 -23.57 -16.28
N SER A 133 -5.77 -23.56 -17.55
CA SER A 133 -5.86 -24.68 -18.49
C SER A 133 -5.17 -25.96 -17.99
N CYS A 134 -4.16 -25.85 -17.13
CA CYS A 134 -3.51 -27.01 -16.52
C CYS A 134 -4.30 -27.65 -15.35
N GLY A 135 -5.50 -27.14 -15.05
CA GLY A 135 -6.36 -27.65 -13.98
C GLY A 135 -6.14 -27.04 -12.58
N TYR A 136 -5.17 -26.14 -12.42
CA TYR A 136 -5.02 -25.38 -11.16
C TYR A 136 -6.10 -24.31 -11.01
N GLU A 137 -6.75 -24.23 -9.85
CA GLU A 137 -7.60 -23.10 -9.47
C GLU A 137 -7.39 -22.70 -8.01
N ASN A 138 -7.54 -21.40 -7.73
CA ASN A 138 -7.49 -20.86 -6.37
C ASN A 138 -7.98 -19.40 -6.34
N ASP A 139 -8.05 -18.84 -5.13
CA ASP A 139 -8.24 -17.40 -4.92
C ASP A 139 -7.01 -16.60 -5.41
N ARG A 140 -7.29 -15.39 -5.91
CA ARG A 140 -6.33 -14.43 -6.45
C ARG A 140 -5.19 -14.12 -5.49
N ASP A 141 -5.48 -13.95 -4.19
CA ASP A 141 -4.46 -13.60 -3.19
C ASP A 141 -3.58 -14.81 -2.88
N VAL A 142 -4.15 -16.02 -2.84
CA VAL A 142 -3.38 -17.27 -2.66
C VAL A 142 -2.42 -17.46 -3.84
N ILE A 143 -2.90 -17.22 -5.06
CA ILE A 143 -2.07 -17.25 -6.28
C ILE A 143 -0.95 -16.21 -6.18
N ALA A 144 -1.28 -14.97 -5.79
CA ALA A 144 -0.31 -13.90 -5.62
C ALA A 144 0.77 -14.28 -4.60
N ILE A 145 0.39 -14.68 -3.38
CA ILE A 145 1.31 -15.09 -2.31
C ILE A 145 2.22 -16.23 -2.78
N THR A 146 1.66 -17.24 -3.46
CA THR A 146 2.43 -18.39 -3.97
C THR A 146 3.49 -17.94 -4.97
N ASN A 147 3.11 -17.12 -5.94
CA ASN A 147 4.03 -16.61 -6.95
C ASN A 147 5.08 -15.64 -6.36
N LEU A 148 4.69 -14.80 -5.40
CA LEU A 148 5.57 -13.87 -4.72
C LEU A 148 6.60 -14.59 -3.84
N ASN A 149 6.21 -15.68 -3.19
CA ASN A 149 7.12 -16.52 -2.42
C ASN A 149 8.24 -17.11 -3.28
N GLY A 150 7.90 -17.52 -4.51
CA GLY A 150 8.87 -18.01 -5.51
C GLY A 150 9.73 -16.91 -6.17
N ARG A 151 9.45 -15.63 -5.92
CA ARG A 151 10.24 -14.51 -6.43
C ARG A 151 11.25 -14.05 -5.40
N GLY A 152 12.40 -13.56 -5.87
CA GLY A 152 13.46 -13.05 -5.01
C GLY A 152 14.62 -14.02 -4.85
N SER A 153 15.69 -13.56 -4.20
CA SER A 153 16.87 -14.38 -3.96
C SER A 153 16.69 -15.19 -2.67
N LEU A 154 16.81 -16.51 -2.75
CA LEU A 154 16.99 -17.37 -1.57
C LEU A 154 18.41 -17.23 -1.04
N THR A 155 18.92 -16.01 -0.86
CA THR A 155 20.13 -15.85 -0.07
C THR A 155 19.79 -16.31 1.33
N LEU A 156 20.14 -17.57 1.62
CA LEU A 156 20.18 -18.11 2.97
C LEU A 156 20.86 -17.05 3.80
N SER A 157 20.14 -16.57 4.81
CA SER A 157 20.64 -15.53 5.67
C SER A 157 21.83 -16.09 6.43
N THR A 158 23.04 -15.83 5.93
CA THR A 158 24.27 -15.95 6.72
C THR A 158 24.39 -14.81 7.74
N ALA A 159 23.31 -14.04 7.95
CA ALA A 159 23.24 -13.04 9.00
C ALA A 159 23.41 -13.77 10.35
N PRO A 160 24.52 -13.54 11.09
CA PRO A 160 24.65 -14.10 12.41
C PRO A 160 23.46 -13.63 13.23
N GLN A 161 22.78 -14.57 13.87
CA GLN A 161 21.69 -14.29 14.80
C GLN A 161 22.26 -13.38 15.91
N MET A 162 22.07 -12.06 15.81
CA MET A 162 22.34 -11.14 16.92
C MET A 162 21.31 -11.45 18.00
N ARG A 163 21.68 -12.33 18.93
CA ARG A 163 21.03 -12.44 20.21
C ARG A 163 21.45 -11.21 21.04
N ASP A 164 20.44 -10.60 21.65
CA ASP A 164 20.51 -9.47 22.57
C ASP A 164 20.68 -8.06 21.98
N VAL A 165 19.54 -7.47 21.59
CA VAL A 165 19.36 -6.01 21.57
C VAL A 165 18.46 -5.63 22.75
N ASN A 166 19.05 -4.97 23.75
CA ASN A 166 18.33 -4.38 24.88
C ASN A 166 17.31 -3.34 24.35
N PRO A 167 16.00 -3.53 24.59
CA PRO A 167 14.95 -2.69 23.99
C PRO A 167 14.88 -1.25 24.53
N ASN A 168 15.68 -0.89 25.54
CA ASN A 168 15.58 0.37 26.29
C ASN A 168 16.87 1.24 26.29
N ARG A 169 17.59 1.35 25.17
CA ARG A 169 18.66 2.35 25.03
C ARG A 169 18.44 3.27 23.84
#